data_AF-X1LV26-F1
#
_entry.id   AF-X1LV26-F1
#
_cell.length_a   1.000
_cell.length_b   1.000
_cell.length_c   1.000
_cell.angle_alpha   90.00
_cell.angle_beta   90.00
_cell.angle_gamma   90.00
#
_symmetry.space_group_name_H-M   'P 1'
#
loop_
_entity.id
_entity.type
_entity.pdbx_description
1 polymer ?
#
loop_
_entity_poly.entity_id
_entity_poly.type
_entity_poly.pdbx_seq_one_letter_code
_entity_poly.pdbx_strand_id
1 'polypeptide(L)'
;MKYIDEYRNKEIAQRILQEIKNISKKKVNLMEVCGTHTMAIFRNGIKKMLPANINLISGPGCPVCVTPIRNIDEIIALSRGNGFIITTFGDMIRVPGSTSTLEKEKANGADVRIVYSTLDALEVA
;
A
#
# COMPACT_ATOMS: atom_id res chain seq x y z
N MET A 1 -22.32 6.84 -1.16
CA MET A 1 -21.11 7.35 -0.45
C MET A 1 -21.17 8.86 -0.53
N LYS A 2 -21.20 9.57 0.60
CA LYS A 2 -21.29 11.05 0.62
C LYS A 2 -20.07 11.63 -0.12
N TYR A 3 -20.28 12.66 -0.96
CA TYR A 3 -19.26 13.37 -1.74
C TYR A 3 -18.63 12.66 -2.96
N ILE A 4 -19.11 11.49 -3.38
CA ILE A 4 -18.57 10.84 -4.60
C ILE A 4 -18.77 11.72 -5.84
N ASP A 5 -19.97 12.27 -6.04
CA ASP A 5 -20.30 13.02 -7.25
C ASP A 5 -19.60 14.39 -7.28
N GLU A 6 -19.41 15.00 -6.10
CA GLU A 6 -18.72 16.28 -5.94
C GLU A 6 -17.22 16.16 -6.27
N TYR A 7 -16.54 15.13 -5.76
CA TYR A 7 -15.09 14.95 -5.97
C TYR A 7 -14.74 14.16 -7.25
N ARG A 8 -15.70 13.49 -7.90
CA ARG A 8 -15.50 12.79 -9.17
C ARG A 8 -16.15 13.54 -10.34
N ASN A 9 -15.96 14.85 -10.37
CA ASN A 9 -16.48 15.71 -11.42
C ASN A 9 -15.39 16.02 -12.47
N LYS A 10 -15.68 15.68 -13.74
CA LYS A 10 -14.78 15.90 -14.88
C LYS A 10 -14.49 17.39 -15.13
N GLU A 11 -15.48 18.25 -15.02
CA GLU A 11 -15.37 19.68 -15.30
C GLU A 11 -14.47 20.36 -14.27
N ILE A 12 -14.62 20.00 -12.99
CA ILE A 12 -13.72 20.47 -11.92
C ILE A 12 -12.29 20.00 -12.18
N ALA A 13 -12.09 18.72 -12.50
CA ALA A 13 -10.76 18.18 -12.79
C ALA A 13 -10.09 18.88 -14.00
N GLN A 14 -10.85 19.19 -15.05
CA GLN A 14 -10.35 19.92 -16.21
C GLN A 14 -9.95 21.36 -15.87
N ARG A 15 -10.74 22.06 -15.06
CA ARG A 15 -10.42 23.42 -14.59
C ARG A 15 -9.13 23.43 -13.76
N ILE A 16 -9.01 22.51 -12.80
CA ILE A 16 -7.79 22.36 -11.98
C ILE A 16 -6.57 22.09 -12.88
N LEU A 17 -6.70 21.22 -13.88
CA LEU A 17 -5.60 20.93 -14.78
C LEU A 17 -5.16 22.17 -15.59
N GLN A 18 -6.11 22.99 -16.02
CA GLN A 18 -5.81 24.23 -16.73
C GLN A 18 -5.09 25.24 -15.82
N GLU A 19 -5.52 25.37 -14.57
CA GLU A 19 -4.83 26.21 -13.58
C GLU A 19 -3.40 25.72 -13.33
N ILE A 20 -3.20 24.41 -13.14
CA ILE A 20 -1.86 23.81 -12.98
C ILE A 20 -0.97 24.16 -14.18
N LYS A 21 -1.47 24.05 -15.41
CA LYS A 21 -0.75 24.45 -16.63
C LYS A 21 -0.38 25.94 -16.64
N ASN A 22 -1.28 26.78 -16.13
CA ASN A 22 -1.07 28.24 -16.10
C ASN A 22 -0.01 28.64 -15.07
N ILE A 23 -0.01 28.06 -13.87
CA ILE A 23 0.90 28.44 -12.78
C ILE A 23 2.26 27.73 -12.83
N SER A 24 2.31 26.53 -13.41
CA SER A 24 3.52 25.68 -13.37
C SER A 24 4.55 26.14 -14.40
N LYS A 25 5.39 27.12 -14.02
CA LYS A 25 6.45 27.68 -14.89
C LYS A 25 7.84 27.08 -14.69
N LYS A 26 8.08 26.44 -13.53
CA LYS A 26 9.39 25.89 -13.16
C LYS A 26 9.34 24.37 -13.15
N LYS A 27 10.51 23.74 -13.33
CA LYS A 27 10.63 22.30 -13.13
C LYS A 27 10.45 21.97 -11.65
N VAL A 28 9.54 21.06 -11.34
CA VAL A 28 9.25 20.63 -9.96
C VAL A 28 9.19 19.11 -9.88
N ASN A 29 9.65 18.58 -8.74
CA ASN A 29 9.46 17.18 -8.38
C ASN A 29 8.40 17.13 -7.27
N LEU A 30 7.35 16.34 -7.49
CA LEU A 30 6.31 16.08 -6.48
C LEU A 30 6.36 14.60 -6.16
N MET A 31 6.42 14.25 -4.87
CA MET A 31 6.41 12.87 -4.43
C MET A 31 5.17 12.61 -3.59
N GLU A 32 4.45 11.54 -3.93
CA GLU A 32 3.44 10.95 -3.06
C GLU A 32 4.01 9.73 -2.33
N VAL A 33 3.50 9.43 -1.14
CA VAL A 33 3.95 8.32 -0.29
C VAL A 33 2.74 7.55 0.23
N CYS A 34 1.78 7.26 -0.66
CA CYS A 34 0.58 6.51 -0.32
C CYS A 34 0.18 5.60 -1.48
N GLY A 35 0.20 4.28 -1.28
CA GLY A 35 -0.17 3.32 -2.32
C GLY A 35 -1.55 3.56 -2.94
N THR A 36 -2.51 4.08 -2.17
CA THR A 36 -3.83 4.46 -2.69
C THR A 36 -3.76 5.64 -3.66
N HIS A 37 -2.89 6.63 -3.40
CA HIS A 37 -2.62 7.71 -4.36
C HIS A 37 -1.90 7.17 -5.60
N THR A 38 -0.89 6.32 -5.45
CA THR A 38 -0.21 5.66 -6.58
C THR A 38 -1.24 5.01 -7.52
N MET A 39 -2.16 4.21 -6.95
CA MET A 39 -3.21 3.53 -7.71
C MET A 39 -4.20 4.52 -8.35
N ALA A 40 -4.62 5.56 -7.64
CA ALA A 40 -5.52 6.58 -8.18
C ALA A 40 -4.87 7.37 -9.33
N ILE A 41 -3.60 7.74 -9.19
CA ILE A 41 -2.81 8.44 -10.22
C ILE A 41 -2.68 7.58 -11.47
N PHE A 42 -2.34 6.30 -11.30
CA PHE A 42 -2.20 5.36 -12.40
C PHE A 42 -3.53 5.12 -13.11
N ARG A 43 -4.57 4.75 -12.35
CA ARG A 43 -5.91 4.43 -12.86
C ARG A 43 -6.53 5.58 -13.66
N ASN A 44 -6.30 6.83 -13.23
CA ASN A 44 -6.83 8.01 -13.90
C ASN A 44 -5.85 8.66 -14.88
N GLY A 45 -4.66 8.08 -15.09
CA GLY A 45 -3.67 8.59 -16.03
C GLY A 45 -3.12 9.99 -15.70
N ILE A 46 -3.20 10.43 -14.43
CA ILE A 46 -2.89 11.80 -14.00
C ILE A 46 -1.48 12.21 -14.44
N LYS A 47 -0.50 11.30 -14.34
CA LYS A 47 0.89 11.55 -14.74
C LYS A 47 1.04 11.99 -16.21
N LYS A 48 0.17 11.49 -17.11
CA LYS A 48 0.17 11.87 -18.54
C LYS A 48 -0.53 13.21 -18.79
N MET A 49 -1.39 13.64 -17.87
CA MET A 49 -2.16 14.89 -18.00
C MET A 49 -1.35 16.10 -17.53
N LEU A 50 -0.46 15.90 -16.56
CA LEU A 50 0.37 16.95 -15.98
C LEU A 50 1.34 17.57 -17.01
N PRO A 51 1.67 18.87 -16.87
CA PRO A 51 2.72 19.52 -17.64
C PRO A 51 4.07 18.78 -17.56
N ALA A 52 4.84 18.78 -18.64
CA ALA A 52 6.13 18.07 -18.73
C ALA A 52 7.19 18.57 -17.72
N ASN A 53 7.05 19.80 -17.21
CA ASN A 53 7.92 20.34 -16.17
C ASN A 53 7.56 19.85 -14.75
N ILE A 54 6.47 19.11 -14.57
CA ILE A 54 6.11 18.46 -13.31
C ILE A 54 6.49 16.98 -13.39
N ASN A 55 7.47 16.59 -12.58
CA ASN A 55 7.84 15.19 -12.40
C ASN A 55 7.13 14.62 -11.16
N LEU A 56 6.14 13.75 -11.38
CA LEU A 56 5.41 13.06 -10.33
C LEU A 56 6.07 11.70 -10.01
N ILE A 57 6.52 11.56 -8.77
CA ILE A 57 7.28 10.43 -8.24
C ILE A 57 6.40 9.68 -7.24
N SER A 58 6.38 8.35 -7.37
CA SER A 58 5.78 7.46 -6.36
C SER A 58 6.87 7.01 -5.40
N GLY A 59 6.75 7.46 -4.15
CA GLY A 59 7.62 7.10 -3.06
C GLY A 59 7.20 5.78 -2.38
N PRO A 60 7.87 5.41 -1.28
CA PRO A 60 7.64 4.16 -0.56
C PRO A 60 6.36 4.21 0.31
N GLY A 61 5.20 4.27 -0.32
CA GLY A 61 3.88 4.40 0.34
C GLY A 61 3.19 3.09 0.72
N CYS A 62 3.91 1.97 0.69
CA CYS A 62 3.39 0.62 0.96
C CYS A 62 4.02 0.08 2.25
N PRO A 63 3.30 0.00 3.38
CA PRO A 63 3.87 -0.41 4.66
C PRO A 63 4.42 -1.85 4.63
N VAL A 64 3.73 -2.74 3.91
CA VAL A 64 4.16 -4.13 3.69
C VAL A 64 5.49 -4.18 2.94
N CYS A 65 5.62 -3.41 1.86
CA CYS A 65 6.79 -3.41 0.98
C CYS A 65 8.06 -2.86 1.66
N VAL A 66 7.90 -2.04 2.70
CA VAL A 66 9.02 -1.46 3.46
C VAL A 66 9.28 -2.19 4.78
N THR A 67 8.53 -3.26 5.08
CA THR A 67 8.75 -4.04 6.30
C THR A 67 10.13 -4.71 6.22
N PRO A 68 11.02 -4.51 7.21
CA PRO A 68 12.36 -5.09 7.17
C PRO A 68 12.31 -6.62 7.15
N ILE A 69 13.14 -7.24 6.32
CA ILE A 69 13.23 -8.71 6.22
C ILE A 69 13.49 -9.38 7.57
N ARG A 70 14.27 -8.73 8.44
CA ARG A 70 14.53 -9.18 9.81
C ARG A 70 13.25 -9.41 10.60
N ASN A 71 12.26 -8.51 10.50
CA ASN A 71 11.00 -8.68 11.21
C ASN A 71 10.18 -9.85 10.64
N ILE A 72 10.23 -10.06 9.32
CA ILE A 72 9.58 -11.22 8.70
C ILE A 72 10.22 -12.52 9.18
N ASP A 73 11.55 -12.58 9.25
CA ASP A 73 12.30 -13.74 9.76
C ASP A 73 11.99 -14.04 11.23
N GLU A 74 11.89 -13.00 12.08
CA GLU A 74 11.49 -13.15 13.48
C GLU A 74 10.09 -13.77 13.61
N ILE A 75 9.11 -13.31 12.81
CA ILE A 75 7.74 -13.87 12.84
C ILE A 75 7.71 -15.30 12.27
N ILE A 76 8.47 -15.59 11.22
CA ILE A 76 8.62 -16.96 10.68
C ILE A 76 9.19 -17.89 11.77
N ALA A 77 10.22 -17.45 12.50
CA ALA A 77 10.79 -18.23 13.59
C ALA A 77 9.76 -18.50 14.70
N LEU A 78 8.96 -17.49 15.07
CA LEU A 78 7.86 -17.66 16.04
C LEU A 78 6.79 -18.65 15.54
N SER A 79 6.44 -18.61 14.25
CA SER A 79 5.43 -19.51 13.67
C SER A 79 5.80 -21.00 13.73
N ARG A 80 7.09 -21.32 13.86
CA ARG A 80 7.61 -22.69 14.03
C ARG A 80 7.61 -23.15 15.48
N GLY A 81 7.40 -22.24 16.43
CA GLY A 81 7.30 -22.54 17.85
C GLY A 81 5.94 -23.13 18.23
N ASN A 82 5.89 -23.84 19.35
CA ASN A 82 4.64 -24.36 19.89
C ASN A 82 3.88 -23.28 20.66
N GLY A 83 2.55 -23.26 20.53
CA GLY A 83 1.68 -22.40 21.32
C GLY A 83 1.51 -20.97 20.80
N PHE A 84 2.01 -20.65 19.60
CA PHE A 84 1.80 -19.37 18.94
C PHE A 84 0.70 -19.44 17.89
N ILE A 85 -0.17 -18.43 17.89
CA ILE A 85 -1.07 -18.13 16.78
C ILE A 85 -0.56 -16.84 16.13
N ILE A 86 -0.23 -16.87 14.84
CA ILE A 86 0.23 -15.70 14.09
C ILE A 86 -0.93 -15.13 13.29
N THR A 87 -1.36 -13.91 13.62
CA THR A 87 -2.34 -13.17 12.82
C THR A 87 -1.64 -12.21 11.87
N THR A 88 -2.06 -12.16 10.61
CA THR A 88 -1.44 -11.30 9.59
C THR A 88 -2.45 -10.75 8.60
N PHE A 89 -2.18 -9.60 7.99
CA PHE A 89 -2.99 -9.13 6.86
C PHE A 89 -2.71 -9.99 5.62
N GLY A 90 -3.70 -10.07 4.72
CA GLY A 90 -3.63 -10.97 3.55
C GLY A 90 -2.51 -10.62 2.55
N ASP A 91 -2.10 -9.36 2.48
CA ASP A 91 -0.99 -8.90 1.64
C ASP A 91 0.40 -9.26 2.23
N MET A 92 0.49 -9.38 3.56
CA MET A 92 1.72 -9.74 4.26
C MET A 92 2.03 -11.24 4.23
N ILE A 93 1.04 -12.12 4.07
CA ILE A 93 1.24 -13.59 4.19
C ILE A 93 2.26 -14.17 3.18
N ARG A 94 2.41 -13.52 2.02
CA ARG A 94 3.30 -13.95 0.93
C ARG A 94 4.65 -13.22 0.92
N VAL A 95 4.87 -12.28 1.83
CA VAL A 95 6.13 -11.54 1.88
C VAL A 95 7.27 -12.50 2.25
N PRO A 96 8.34 -12.56 1.45
CA PRO A 96 9.45 -13.47 1.72
C PRO A 96 10.31 -12.97 2.89
N GLY A 97 10.59 -13.88 3.82
CA GLY A 97 11.76 -13.80 4.68
C GLY A 97 12.98 -14.41 3.99
N SER A 98 14.08 -14.52 4.72
CA SER A 98 15.33 -15.13 4.25
C SER A 98 15.20 -16.64 4.00
N THR A 99 14.26 -17.32 4.66
CA THR A 99 14.11 -18.78 4.57
C THR A 99 12.76 -19.27 4.07
N SER A 100 11.69 -18.49 4.23
CA SER A 100 10.31 -18.94 3.98
C SER A 100 9.33 -17.76 3.82
N THR A 101 8.03 -18.07 3.79
CA THR A 101 6.91 -17.12 3.89
C THR A 101 5.92 -17.64 4.94
N LEU A 102 5.07 -16.77 5.51
CA LEU A 102 4.00 -17.23 6.40
C LEU A 102 3.00 -18.17 5.71
N GLU A 103 2.79 -18.00 4.39
CA GLU A 103 1.99 -18.93 3.58
C GLU A 103 2.58 -20.34 3.57
N LYS A 104 3.91 -20.48 3.46
CA LYS A 104 4.60 -21.77 3.51
C LYS A 104 4.58 -22.37 4.91
N GLU A 105 4.84 -21.56 5.94
CA GLU A 105 4.80 -22.06 7.33
C GLU A 105 3.39 -22.53 7.70
N LYS A 106 2.35 -21.84 7.25
CA LYS A 106 0.96 -22.30 7.36
C LYS A 106 0.74 -23.67 6.70
N ALA A 107 1.26 -23.87 5.49
CA ALA A 107 1.19 -25.16 4.80
C ALA A 107 1.97 -26.27 5.54
N ASN A 108 3.01 -25.92 6.29
CA ASN A 108 3.79 -26.82 7.14
C ASN A 108 3.14 -27.08 8.52
N GLY A 109 1.95 -26.54 8.78
CA GLY A 109 1.18 -26.79 10.00
C GLY A 109 1.24 -25.69 11.07
N ALA A 110 1.90 -24.56 10.81
CA ALA A 110 1.83 -23.41 11.71
C ALA A 110 0.41 -22.80 11.75
N ASP A 111 -0.05 -22.36 12.92
CA ASP A 111 -1.34 -21.67 13.06
C ASP A 111 -1.19 -20.21 12.63
N VAL A 112 -1.39 -19.96 11.32
CA VAL A 112 -1.39 -18.63 10.73
C VAL A 112 -2.78 -18.25 10.21
N ARG A 113 -3.32 -17.14 10.70
CA ARG A 113 -4.67 -16.66 10.40
C ARG A 113 -4.63 -15.30 9.72
N ILE A 114 -5.40 -15.14 8.65
CA ILE A 114 -5.54 -13.84 7.98
C ILE A 114 -6.62 -13.04 8.71
N VAL A 115 -6.31 -11.79 9.03
CA VAL A 115 -7.23 -10.83 9.65
C VAL A 115 -7.38 -9.58 8.79
N TYR A 116 -8.49 -8.86 8.95
CA TYR A 116 -8.79 -7.61 8.25
C TYR A 116 -8.67 -6.39 9.16
N SER A 117 -8.61 -6.60 10.47
CA SER A 117 -8.29 -5.58 11.45
C SER A 117 -7.46 -6.15 12.60
N THR A 118 -6.80 -5.29 13.36
CA THR A 118 -6.14 -5.70 14.60
C THR A 118 -7.13 -6.11 15.69
N LEU A 119 -8.42 -5.78 15.57
CA LEU A 119 -9.47 -6.20 16.50
C LEU A 119 -9.84 -7.67 16.28
N ASP A 120 -9.80 -8.17 15.05
CA ASP A 120 -10.05 -9.59 14.76
C ASP A 120 -9.01 -10.48 15.47
N ALA A 121 -7.80 -9.98 15.71
CA ALA A 121 -6.78 -10.69 16.48
C ALA A 121 -7.14 -10.82 17.97
N LEU A 122 -7.94 -9.90 18.51
CA LEU A 122 -8.45 -9.99 19.89
C LEU A 122 -9.52 -11.08 20.03
N GLU A 123 -10.32 -11.33 18.99
CA GLU A 123 -11.31 -12.42 18.98
C GLU A 123 -10.64 -13.80 18.90
N VAL A 124 -9.39 -13.85 18.43
CA VAL A 124 -8.58 -15.08 18.34
C VAL A 124 -7.86 -15.41 19.66
N ALA A 125 -7.65 -14.41 20.54
CA ALA A 125 -6.89 -14.52 21.80
C ALA A 125 -7.77 -14.96 22.98
#